data_AF-A0A3N5LZ24-F1
#
_entry.id   AF-A0A3N5LZ24-F1
#
_cell.length_a   1.000
_cell.length_b   1.000
_cell.length_c   1.000
_cell.angle_alpha   90.00
_cell.angle_beta   90.00
_cell.angle_gamma   90.00
#
_symmetry.space_group_name_H-M   'P 1'
#
loop_
_entity.id
_entity.type
_entity.pdbx_description
1 polymer ?
#
loop_
_entity_poly.entity_id
_entity_poly.type
_entity_poly.pdbx_seq_one_letter_code
_entity_poly.pdbx_strand_id
1 'polypeptide(L)'
;MTELATAYQVFKRIFEDNYRIEAQTVRALANQEIPSGCLQSGDDLEATYRKKGPQGFKGYVANLSESCTPGHKLQLITQVQVAPNNQDDADLLAADLPEKMRGSLVTLYRKSIYMSSFPR
;
A
#
# COMPACT_ATOMS: atom_id res chain seq x y z
N MET A 1 -25.76 3.59 -17.29
CA MET A 1 -25.97 4.55 -16.17
C MET A 1 -25.04 4.29 -14.98
N THR A 2 -24.70 3.04 -14.67
CA THR A 2 -23.85 2.67 -13.51
C THR A 2 -22.39 3.11 -13.64
N GLU A 3 -21.76 2.96 -14.81
CA GLU A 3 -20.35 3.36 -15.00
C GLU A 3 -20.11 4.86 -14.83
N LEU A 4 -21.02 5.70 -15.36
CA LEU A 4 -20.90 7.15 -15.23
C LEU A 4 -20.98 7.59 -13.77
N ALA A 5 -21.83 6.91 -12.98
CA ALA A 5 -21.93 7.14 -11.55
C ALA A 5 -20.63 6.73 -10.83
N THR A 6 -20.00 5.61 -11.21
CA THR A 6 -18.71 5.17 -10.63
C THR A 6 -17.57 6.14 -10.94
N ALA A 7 -17.42 6.54 -12.21
CA ALA A 7 -16.38 7.48 -12.62
C ALA A 7 -16.53 8.83 -11.88
N TYR A 8 -17.76 9.33 -11.75
CA TYR A 8 -18.03 10.55 -10.98
C TYR A 8 -17.56 10.43 -9.52
N GLN A 9 -17.85 9.33 -8.83
CA GLN A 9 -17.42 9.15 -7.43
C GLN A 9 -15.91 9.09 -7.29
N VAL A 10 -15.23 8.43 -8.22
CA VAL A 10 -13.76 8.35 -8.26
C VAL A 10 -13.15 9.75 -8.43
N PHE A 11 -13.57 10.49 -9.45
CA PHE A 11 -13.05 11.84 -9.69
C PHE A 11 -13.41 12.81 -8.58
N LYS A 12 -14.64 12.73 -8.02
CA LYS A 12 -15.04 13.50 -6.84
C LYS A 12 -14.05 13.28 -5.69
N ARG A 13 -13.72 12.03 -5.38
CA ARG A 13 -12.73 11.69 -4.34
C ARG A 13 -11.34 12.24 -4.67
N ILE A 14 -10.86 12.10 -5.91
CA ILE A 14 -9.56 12.68 -6.31
C ILE A 14 -9.52 14.18 -6.03
N PHE A 15 -10.59 14.90 -6.37
CA PHE A 15 -10.64 16.34 -6.15
C PHE A 15 -10.72 16.69 -4.65
N GLU A 16 -11.52 15.97 -3.87
CA GLU A 16 -11.63 16.16 -2.42
C GLU A 16 -10.32 15.87 -1.68
N ASP A 17 -9.58 14.86 -2.14
CA ASP A 17 -8.31 14.43 -1.54
C ASP A 17 -7.13 15.35 -1.87
N ASN A 18 -7.16 16.04 -3.02
CA ASN A 18 -6.00 16.77 -3.56
C ASN A 18 -6.21 18.29 -3.69
N TYR A 19 -7.45 18.80 -3.57
CA TYR A 19 -7.77 20.20 -3.81
C TYR A 19 -8.66 20.79 -2.72
N ARG A 20 -8.67 22.12 -2.65
CA ARG A 20 -9.57 22.89 -1.79
C ARG A 20 -10.14 24.09 -2.55
N ILE A 21 -11.41 24.37 -2.34
CA ILE A 21 -12.08 25.55 -2.86
C ILE A 21 -11.87 26.68 -1.87
N GLU A 22 -11.35 27.81 -2.33
CA GLU A 22 -11.13 29.02 -1.55
C GLU A 22 -11.79 30.21 -2.24
N ALA A 23 -12.81 30.78 -1.61
CA ALA A 23 -13.67 31.81 -2.22
C ALA A 23 -14.22 31.38 -3.60
N GLN A 24 -13.61 31.83 -4.69
CA GLN A 24 -13.99 31.49 -6.07
C GLN A 24 -12.84 30.85 -6.87
N THR A 25 -11.81 30.36 -6.18
CA THR A 25 -10.67 29.68 -6.81
C THR A 25 -10.52 28.26 -6.27
N VAL A 26 -9.84 27.43 -7.05
CA VAL A 26 -9.43 26.08 -6.64
C VAL A 26 -7.93 26.12 -6.42
N ARG A 27 -7.48 25.66 -5.26
CA ARG A 27 -6.06 25.45 -4.98
C ARG A 27 -5.76 23.97 -4.83
N ALA A 28 -4.59 23.55 -5.31
CA ALA A 28 -4.03 22.25 -4.95
C ALA A 28 -3.56 22.28 -3.49
N LEU A 29 -3.72 21.16 -2.80
CA LEU A 29 -3.17 20.98 -1.46
C LEU A 29 -1.65 20.84 -1.53
N ALA A 30 -0.94 21.41 -0.56
CA ALA A 30 0.49 21.15 -0.42
C ALA A 30 0.71 19.70 0.02
N ASN A 31 1.89 19.13 -0.30
CA ASN A 31 2.23 17.73 0.03
C ASN A 31 2.02 17.36 1.52
N GLN A 32 2.09 18.33 2.42
CA GLN A 32 1.93 18.17 3.87
C GLN A 32 0.46 18.02 4.29
N GLU A 33 -0.44 18.61 3.51
CA GLU A 33 -1.89 18.63 3.74
C GLU A 33 -2.57 17.39 3.15
N ILE A 34 -1.86 16.66 2.27
CA ILE A 34 -2.37 15.48 1.58
C ILE A 34 -2.20 14.25 2.49
N PRO A 35 -3.29 13.56 2.87
CA PRO A 35 -3.20 12.37 3.70
C PRO A 35 -2.55 11.20 2.94
N SER A 36 -1.85 10.31 3.65
CA SER A 36 -1.16 9.15 3.04
C SER A 36 -2.09 8.21 2.26
N GLY A 37 -3.38 8.14 2.66
CA GLY A 37 -4.41 7.33 2.01
C GLY A 37 -5.16 8.04 0.87
N CYS A 38 -4.71 9.22 0.44
CA CYS A 38 -5.35 9.91 -0.67
C CYS A 38 -5.27 9.11 -1.96
N LEU A 39 -6.34 9.22 -2.75
CA LEU A 39 -6.41 8.58 -4.05
C LEU A 39 -5.35 9.16 -5.00
N GLN A 40 -4.45 8.30 -5.49
CA GLN A 40 -3.31 8.71 -6.33
C GLN A 40 -3.66 8.82 -7.83
N SER A 41 -4.64 8.03 -8.30
CA SER A 41 -5.08 7.99 -9.70
C SER A 41 -6.53 7.52 -9.81
N GLY A 42 -7.18 7.82 -10.93
CA GLY A 42 -8.50 7.29 -11.24
C GLY A 42 -8.52 5.81 -11.63
N ASP A 43 -7.37 5.28 -12.06
CA ASP A 43 -7.26 3.91 -12.57
C ASP A 43 -6.90 2.88 -11.49
N ASP A 44 -6.40 3.34 -10.33
CA ASP A 44 -5.92 2.51 -9.23
C ASP A 44 -6.40 3.09 -7.90
N LEU A 45 -7.43 2.45 -7.33
CA LEU A 45 -8.15 2.95 -6.16
C LEU A 45 -7.54 2.53 -4.81
N GLU A 46 -6.58 1.60 -4.83
CA GLU A 46 -6.00 0.99 -3.64
C GLU A 46 -4.56 1.47 -3.38
N ALA A 47 -3.88 2.02 -4.39
CA ALA A 47 -2.55 2.60 -4.23
C ALA A 47 -2.54 3.82 -3.27
N THR A 48 -1.60 3.80 -2.34
CA THR A 48 -1.42 4.87 -1.33
C THR A 48 -0.04 5.51 -1.41
N TYR A 49 0.19 6.52 -0.57
CA TYR A 49 1.48 7.15 -0.40
C TYR A 49 2.10 6.82 0.97
N ARG A 50 3.40 6.55 1.00
CA ARG A 50 4.19 6.42 2.23
C ARG A 50 5.48 7.18 2.14
N LYS A 51 5.83 7.89 3.20
CA LYS A 51 7.16 8.49 3.39
C LYS A 51 7.98 7.63 4.36
N LYS A 52 9.16 7.18 3.95
CA LYS A 52 10.12 6.46 4.81
C LYS A 52 11.46 7.18 4.73
N GLY A 53 11.81 7.88 5.82
CA GLY A 53 12.96 8.78 5.83
C GLY A 53 12.81 9.92 4.80
N PRO A 54 13.84 10.19 3.97
CA PRO A 54 13.76 11.24 2.95
C PRO A 54 13.01 10.80 1.68
N GLN A 55 12.69 9.50 1.54
CA GLN A 55 12.09 8.96 0.32
C GLN A 55 10.57 8.79 0.45
N GLY A 56 9.85 9.15 -0.60
CA GLY A 56 8.43 8.91 -0.77
C GLY A 56 8.16 7.78 -1.75
N PHE A 57 7.16 6.96 -1.46
CA PHE A 57 6.72 5.82 -2.25
C PHE A 57 5.23 5.97 -2.53
N LYS A 58 4.81 5.72 -3.77
CA LYS A 58 3.40 5.66 -4.17
C LYS A 58 3.11 4.23 -4.61
N GLY A 59 1.94 3.68 -4.32
CA GLY A 59 1.58 2.29 -4.67
C GLY A 59 1.48 1.37 -3.46
N TYR A 60 2.15 0.22 -3.55
CA TYR A 60 1.91 -0.94 -2.69
C TYR A 60 3.15 -1.35 -1.91
N VAL A 61 2.93 -2.10 -0.82
CA VAL A 61 3.96 -2.86 -0.14
C VAL A 61 3.70 -4.36 -0.34
N ALA A 62 4.72 -5.07 -0.81
CA ALA A 62 4.72 -6.52 -0.87
C ALA A 62 5.53 -7.05 0.32
N ASN A 63 4.94 -7.99 1.04
CA ASN A 63 5.52 -8.64 2.19
C ASN A 63 5.71 -10.12 1.91
N LEU A 64 6.97 -10.54 1.86
CA LEU A 64 7.37 -11.89 1.52
C LEU A 64 7.86 -12.61 2.76
N SER A 65 7.34 -13.81 2.99
CA SER A 65 7.83 -14.69 4.05
C SER A 65 8.56 -15.86 3.44
N GLU A 66 9.73 -16.18 3.97
CA GLU A 66 10.55 -17.29 3.48
C GLU A 66 10.83 -18.30 4.59
N SER A 67 10.97 -19.57 4.19
CA SER A 67 11.55 -20.59 5.07
C SER A 67 13.00 -20.21 5.34
N CYS A 68 13.48 -20.39 6.57
CA CYS A 68 14.88 -20.20 6.92
C CYS A 68 15.35 -21.30 7.86
N THR A 69 15.20 -22.55 7.44
CA THR A 69 15.69 -23.67 8.22
C THR A 69 17.20 -23.80 8.01
N PRO A 70 18.04 -23.70 9.07
CA PRO A 70 19.48 -23.85 8.95
C PRO A 70 19.85 -25.22 8.37
N GLY A 71 20.82 -25.25 7.44
CA GLY A 71 21.26 -26.48 6.77
C GLY A 71 20.48 -26.88 5.52
N HIS A 72 19.37 -26.21 5.21
CA HIS A 72 18.65 -26.41 3.95
C HIS A 72 19.29 -25.57 2.84
N LYS A 73 19.69 -26.22 1.73
CA LYS A 73 20.28 -25.56 0.56
C LYS A 73 19.27 -24.75 -0.26
N LEU A 74 17.97 -25.01 -0.07
CA LEU A 74 16.86 -24.34 -0.73
C LEU A 74 15.97 -23.71 0.34
N GLN A 75 15.67 -22.43 0.16
CA GLN A 75 14.67 -21.71 0.94
C GLN A 75 13.50 -21.35 0.02
N LEU A 76 12.29 -21.46 0.55
CA LEU A 76 11.05 -21.27 -0.20
C LEU A 76 10.34 -20.02 0.28
N ILE A 77 9.81 -19.22 -0.65
CA ILE A 77 8.80 -18.23 -0.32
C ILE A 77 7.56 -19.00 0.10
N THR A 78 7.22 -18.93 1.37
CA THR A 78 6.05 -19.60 1.95
C THR A 78 4.81 -18.74 1.81
N GLN A 79 4.99 -17.42 1.64
CA GLN A 79 3.86 -16.51 1.51
C GLN A 79 4.21 -15.18 0.85
N VAL A 80 3.22 -14.64 0.14
CA VAL A 80 3.22 -13.31 -0.45
C VAL A 80 1.96 -12.58 0.04
N GLN A 81 2.15 -11.40 0.61
CA GLN A 81 1.06 -10.47 0.94
C GLN A 81 1.29 -9.16 0.19
N VAL A 82 0.24 -8.59 -0.39
CA VAL A 82 0.30 -7.27 -1.03
C VAL A 82 -0.75 -6.39 -0.38
N ALA A 83 -0.36 -5.16 -0.05
CA ALA A 83 -1.21 -4.21 0.63
C ALA A 83 -0.90 -2.77 0.17
N PRO A 84 -1.81 -1.82 0.41
CA PRO A 84 -1.49 -0.39 0.30
C PRO A 84 -0.23 -0.07 1.11
N ASN A 85 0.68 0.71 0.52
CA ASN A 85 2.00 0.93 1.12
C ASN A 85 1.98 1.70 2.44
N ASN A 86 0.86 2.33 2.82
CA ASN A 86 0.70 3.04 4.08
C ASN A 86 0.30 2.11 5.25
N GLN A 87 0.00 0.84 5.00
CA GLN A 87 -0.26 -0.16 6.03
C GLN A 87 1.02 -0.53 6.80
N ASP A 88 0.89 -0.83 8.09
CA ASP A 88 2.03 -1.23 8.92
C ASP A 88 2.40 -2.71 8.71
N ASP A 89 3.69 -3.01 8.73
CA ASP A 89 4.19 -4.38 8.61
C ASP A 89 3.76 -5.25 9.81
N ALA A 90 3.57 -4.65 11.00
CA ALA A 90 3.07 -5.33 12.18
C ALA A 90 1.62 -5.80 12.03
N ASP A 91 0.76 -4.97 11.43
CA ASP A 91 -0.64 -5.31 11.17
C ASP A 91 -0.75 -6.45 10.16
N LEU A 92 0.07 -6.39 9.11
CA LEU A 92 0.15 -7.43 8.10
C LEU A 92 0.72 -8.75 8.67
N LEU A 93 1.62 -8.68 9.66
CA LEU A 93 2.07 -9.87 10.37
C LEU A 93 0.96 -10.46 11.24
N ALA A 94 0.26 -9.62 12.00
CA ALA A 94 -0.80 -10.04 12.91
C ALA A 94 -1.96 -10.72 12.17
N ALA A 95 -2.32 -10.20 10.98
CA ALA A 95 -3.36 -10.77 10.13
C ALA A 95 -3.06 -12.23 9.70
N ASP A 96 -1.79 -12.59 9.65
CA ASP A 96 -1.30 -13.81 9.04
C ASP A 96 -0.71 -14.82 10.04
N LEU A 97 -0.37 -14.34 11.24
CA LEU A 97 0.15 -15.17 12.32
C LEU A 97 -0.68 -16.44 12.60
N PRO A 98 -2.04 -16.42 12.56
CA PRO A 98 -2.83 -17.64 12.78
C PRO A 98 -2.60 -18.75 11.75
N GLU A 99 -2.33 -18.40 10.49
CA GLU A 99 -2.01 -19.39 9.45
C GLU A 99 -0.62 -19.98 9.68
N LYS A 100 0.36 -19.11 9.97
CA LYS A 100 1.75 -19.51 10.21
C LYS A 100 1.95 -20.41 11.41
N MET A 101 1.19 -20.18 12.50
CA MET A 101 1.26 -21.00 13.72
C MET A 101 0.67 -22.41 13.54
N ARG A 102 -0.08 -22.66 12.45
CA ARG A 102 -0.53 -24.01 12.08
C ARG A 102 0.56 -24.82 11.36
N GLY A 103 1.54 -24.15 10.77
CA GLY A 103 2.71 -24.77 10.14
C GLY A 103 3.84 -25.00 11.15
N SER A 104 4.69 -26.00 10.90
CA SER A 104 5.88 -26.33 11.71
C SER A 104 7.05 -25.36 11.47
N LEU A 105 6.78 -24.06 11.32
CA LEU A 105 7.81 -23.06 11.03
C LEU A 105 8.59 -22.72 12.31
N VAL A 106 9.90 -23.01 12.29
CA VAL A 106 10.82 -22.77 13.43
C VAL A 106 11.45 -21.38 13.37
N THR A 107 11.62 -20.81 12.17
CA THR A 107 12.23 -19.49 11.98
C THR A 107 11.67 -18.83 10.71
N LEU A 108 11.17 -17.60 10.85
CA LEU A 108 10.54 -16.82 9.79
C LEU A 108 11.36 -15.58 9.51
N TYR A 109 11.79 -15.40 8.26
CA TYR A 109 12.34 -14.13 7.78
C TYR A 109 11.34 -13.45 6.86
N ARG A 110 11.24 -12.12 6.97
CA ARG A 110 10.29 -11.32 6.20
C ARG A 110 10.97 -10.11 5.59
N LYS A 111 10.61 -9.83 4.34
CA LYS A 111 11.10 -8.68 3.59
C LYS A 111 9.94 -7.90 3.01
N SER A 112 9.94 -6.60 3.26
CA SER A 112 8.99 -5.64 2.69
C SER A 112 9.62 -4.95 1.49
N ILE A 113 8.92 -4.90 0.37
CA ILE A 113 9.33 -4.23 -0.87
C ILE A 113 8.26 -3.22 -1.26
N TYR A 114 8.65 -1.98 -1.53
CA TYR A 114 7.74 -0.94 -2.01
C TYR A 114 7.70 -0.94 -3.54
N MET A 115 6.49 -1.00 -4.09
CA MET A 115 6.25 -1.04 -5.53
C MET A 115 5.47 0.21 -5.95
N SER A 116 5.91 0.83 -7.05
CA SER A 116 5.18 1.94 -7.68
C SER A 116 4.19 1.42 -8.71
N SER A 117 2.92 1.81 -8.59
CA SER A 117 1.92 1.57 -9.64
C SER A 117 1.95 2.63 -10.75
N PHE A 118 2.73 3.72 -10.57
CA PHE A 118 2.87 4.78 -11.56
C PHE A 118 4.33 4.92 -12.03
N PRO A 119 4.59 5.10 -13.34
CA PRO A 119 5.89 5.57 -13.80
C PRO A 119 6.19 6.96 -13.21
N ARG A 120 7.46 7.20 -12.86
CA ARG A 120 7.94 8.47 -12.28
C ARG A 120 7.85 9.61 -13.28
#